data_AF-A0A7C5ZN24-F1
#
_entry.id   AF-A0A7C5ZN24-F1
#
_cell.length_a   1.000
_cell.length_b   1.000
_cell.length_c   1.000
_cell.angle_alpha   90.00
_cell.angle_beta   90.00
_cell.angle_gamma   90.00
#
_symmetry.space_group_name_H-M   'P 1'
#
loop_
_entity.id
_entity.type
_entity.pdbx_description
1 polymer ?
#
loop_
_entity_poly.entity_id
_entity_poly.type
_entity_poly.pdbx_seq_one_letter_code
_entity_poly.pdbx_strand_id
1 'polypeptide(L)'
;MAAASEGPVFDLLRKLDSGVRRSRQAFFGRIVDLFERRQLDEDLWVELEDLLLQADVGVATVDRVLTRTRERVEQERIRTAEDARDVLVAELVAVFGDP
;
A
#
# COMPACT_ATOMS: atom_id res chain seq x y z
N MET A 1 -41.71 4.58 8.22
CA MET A 1 -40.26 4.77 7.97
C MET A 1 -39.97 4.32 6.54
N ALA A 2 -39.96 5.25 5.59
CA ALA A 2 -39.56 4.96 4.22
C ALA A 2 -38.04 4.90 4.18
N ALA A 3 -37.49 3.76 3.77
CA ALA A 3 -36.08 3.62 3.46
C ALA A 3 -35.74 4.62 2.34
N ALA A 4 -34.84 5.56 2.61
CA ALA A 4 -34.28 6.39 1.56
C ALA A 4 -33.58 5.46 0.57
N SER A 5 -34.11 5.37 -0.66
CA SER A 5 -33.45 4.68 -1.75
C SER A 5 -32.20 5.48 -2.10
N GLU A 6 -31.04 5.00 -1.64
CA GLU A 6 -29.72 5.35 -2.16
C GLU A 6 -29.80 5.38 -3.69
N GLY A 7 -29.52 6.52 -4.32
CA GLY A 7 -29.72 6.66 -5.77
C GLY A 7 -28.83 5.73 -6.59
N PRO A 8 -29.10 5.54 -7.90
CA PRO A 8 -28.37 4.62 -8.77
C PRO A 8 -26.84 4.83 -8.77
N VAL A 9 -26.40 6.07 -8.54
CA VAL A 9 -24.99 6.45 -8.41
C VAL A 9 -24.36 5.85 -7.16
N PHE A 10 -25.06 5.82 -6.03
CA PHE A 10 -24.53 5.30 -4.78
C PHE A 10 -24.40 3.77 -4.80
N ASP A 11 -25.37 3.08 -5.41
CA ASP A 11 -25.29 1.65 -5.66
C ASP A 11 -24.15 1.29 -6.62
N LEU A 12 -23.89 2.13 -7.62
CA LEU A 12 -22.73 1.98 -8.51
C LEU A 12 -21.41 2.15 -7.73
N LEU A 13 -21.29 3.18 -6.89
CA LEU A 13 -20.11 3.41 -6.07
C LEU A 13 -19.84 2.24 -5.11
N ARG A 14 -20.89 1.69 -4.46
CA ARG A 14 -20.75 0.48 -3.63
C ARG A 14 -20.30 -0.74 -4.43
N LYS A 15 -20.84 -0.95 -5.63
CA LYS A 15 -20.44 -2.06 -6.51
C LYS A 15 -18.99 -1.91 -6.95
N LEU A 16 -18.57 -0.70 -7.33
CA LEU A 16 -17.19 -0.39 -7.68
C LEU A 16 -16.26 -0.66 -6.50
N ASP A 17 -16.53 -0.12 -5.31
CA ASP A 17 -15.74 -0.37 -4.10
C ASP A 17 -15.60 -1.87 -3.80
N SER A 18 -16.71 -2.61 -3.85
CA SER A 18 -16.69 -4.06 -3.65
C SER A 18 -15.86 -4.82 -4.70
N GLY A 19 -15.84 -4.32 -5.94
CA GLY A 19 -15.07 -4.89 -7.05
C GLY A 19 -13.56 -4.71 -6.88
N VAL A 20 -13.13 -3.52 -6.43
CA VAL A 20 -11.69 -3.24 -6.21
C VAL A 20 -11.20 -3.75 -4.86
N ARG A 21 -12.09 -4.03 -3.91
CA ARG A 21 -11.73 -4.49 -2.57
C ARG A 21 -10.90 -5.78 -2.61
N ARG A 22 -11.25 -6.74 -3.46
CA ARG A 22 -10.52 -8.03 -3.55
C ARG A 22 -9.09 -7.85 -4.05
N SER A 23 -8.89 -7.05 -5.09
CA SER A 23 -7.54 -6.80 -5.63
C SER A 23 -6.69 -6.02 -4.62
N ARG A 24 -7.27 -5.00 -3.97
CA ARG A 24 -6.59 -4.26 -2.88
C ARG A 24 -6.18 -5.20 -1.75
N GLN A 25 -7.09 -6.04 -1.26
CA GLN A 25 -6.78 -7.00 -0.18
C GLN A 25 -5.69 -8.00 -0.57
N ALA A 26 -5.73 -8.55 -1.79
CA ALA A 26 -4.72 -9.48 -2.27
C ALA A 26 -3.34 -8.81 -2.38
N PHE A 27 -3.29 -7.57 -2.86
CA PHE A 27 -2.06 -6.79 -2.94
C PHE A 27 -1.47 -6.49 -1.56
N PHE A 28 -2.27 -5.95 -0.64
CA PHE A 28 -1.83 -5.68 0.73
C PHE A 28 -1.40 -6.96 1.46
N GLY A 29 -2.09 -8.08 1.21
CA GLY A 29 -1.69 -9.38 1.75
C GLY A 29 -0.28 -9.79 1.33
N ARG A 30 0.10 -9.59 0.06
CA ARG A 30 1.46 -9.88 -0.42
C ARG A 30 2.53 -9.01 0.24
N ILE A 31 2.23 -7.73 0.47
CA ILE A 31 3.14 -6.83 1.18
C ILE A 31 3.33 -7.32 2.63
N VAL A 32 2.24 -7.64 3.33
CA VAL A 32 2.34 -8.17 4.71
C VAL A 32 3.15 -9.46 4.73
N ASP A 33 2.86 -10.41 3.85
CA ASP A 33 3.59 -11.67 3.72
C ASP A 33 5.10 -11.45 3.45
N LEU A 34 5.46 -10.45 2.64
CA LEU A 34 6.84 -10.12 2.34
C LEU A 34 7.59 -9.68 3.60
N PHE A 35 7.02 -8.74 4.35
CA PHE A 35 7.64 -8.19 5.55
C PHE A 35 7.64 -9.16 6.75
N GLU A 36 6.70 -10.11 6.83
CA GLU A 36 6.70 -11.14 7.88
C GLU A 36 7.78 -12.22 7.67
N ARG A 37 8.18 -12.48 6.42
CA ARG A 37 9.06 -13.62 6.08
C ARG A 37 10.52 -13.23 5.84
N ARG A 38 10.82 -11.94 5.70
CA ARG A 38 12.15 -11.44 5.29
C ARG A 38 12.80 -10.62 6.39
N GLN A 39 14.13 -10.59 6.35
CA GLN A 39 14.89 -9.61 7.10
C GLN A 39 14.83 -8.26 6.37
N LEU A 40 15.08 -7.19 7.11
CA LEU A 40 15.17 -5.85 6.53
C LEU A 40 16.52 -5.71 5.79
N ASP A 41 16.56 -6.24 4.57
CA ASP A 41 17.73 -6.29 3.70
C ASP A 41 17.40 -5.83 2.28
N GLU A 42 18.40 -5.83 1.40
CA GLU A 42 18.23 -5.34 0.03
C GLU A 42 17.24 -6.19 -0.78
N ASP A 43 17.20 -7.51 -0.54
CA ASP A 43 16.30 -8.42 -1.25
C ASP A 43 14.83 -8.11 -0.93
N LEU A 44 14.51 -7.76 0.32
CA LEU A 44 13.17 -7.29 0.70
C LEU A 44 12.76 -6.07 -0.12
N TRP A 45 13.65 -5.09 -0.27
CA TRP A 45 13.32 -3.84 -0.94
C TRP A 45 13.14 -4.02 -2.45
N VAL A 46 13.95 -4.87 -3.08
CA VAL A 46 13.80 -5.22 -4.51
C VAL A 46 12.47 -5.94 -4.74
N GLU A 47 12.11 -6.91 -3.90
CA GLU A 47 10.85 -7.63 -4.02
C GLU A 47 9.64 -6.69 -3.79
N LEU A 48 9.77 -5.71 -2.88
CA LEU A 48 8.75 -4.68 -2.67
C LEU A 48 8.59 -3.76 -3.89
N GLU A 49 9.67 -3.35 -4.52
CA GLU A 49 9.64 -2.53 -5.74
C GLU A 49 8.86 -3.24 -6.85
N ASP A 50 9.19 -4.50 -7.11
CA ASP A 50 8.51 -5.33 -8.10
C ASP A 50 7.01 -5.44 -7.83
N LEU A 51 6.62 -5.63 -6.56
CA LEU A 51 5.20 -5.67 -6.18
C LEU A 51 4.50 -4.34 -6.46
N LEU A 52 5.10 -3.21 -6.10
CA LEU A 52 4.52 -1.89 -6.31
C LEU A 52 4.39 -1.55 -7.80
N LEU A 53 5.37 -1.92 -8.63
CA LEU A 53 5.31 -1.74 -10.08
C LEU A 53 4.18 -2.54 -10.73
N GLN A 54 3.93 -3.77 -10.25
CA GLN A 54 2.82 -4.61 -10.71
C GLN A 54 1.43 -4.07 -10.32
N ALA A 55 1.35 -3.19 -9.32
CA ALA A 55 0.10 -2.63 -8.82
C ALA A 55 -0.33 -1.32 -9.50
N ASP A 56 0.18 -1.04 -10.70
CA ASP A 56 -0.14 0.16 -11.49
C ASP A 56 0.19 1.48 -10.77
N VAL A 57 1.16 1.47 -9.85
CA VAL A 57 1.63 2.68 -9.12
C VAL A 57 2.47 3.61 -10.01
N GLY A 58 3.21 3.02 -10.96
CA GLY A 58 4.10 3.73 -11.88
C GLY A 58 5.50 4.00 -11.30
N VAL A 59 6.52 3.91 -12.16
CA VAL A 59 7.95 3.92 -11.78
C VAL A 59 8.33 5.12 -10.91
N ALA A 60 7.97 6.33 -11.33
CA ALA A 60 8.33 7.55 -10.60
C ALA A 60 7.72 7.61 -9.19
N THR A 61 6.51 7.06 -9.02
CA THR A 61 5.84 7.01 -7.73
C THR A 61 6.47 5.95 -6.83
N VAL A 62 6.79 4.78 -7.38
CA VAL A 62 7.48 3.71 -6.65
C VAL A 62 8.83 4.19 -6.13
N ASP A 63 9.65 4.77 -7.01
CA ASP A 63 10.97 5.32 -6.65
C ASP A 63 10.87 6.35 -5.52
N ARG A 64 9.91 7.29 -5.63
CA ARG A 64 9.65 8.28 -4.60
C ARG A 64 9.25 7.67 -3.26
N VAL A 65 8.34 6.68 -3.26
CA VAL A 65 7.87 6.01 -2.03
C VAL A 65 9.01 5.23 -1.38
N LEU A 66 9.75 4.44 -2.15
CA LEU A 66 10.84 3.62 -1.63
C LEU A 66 11.99 4.45 -1.08
N THR A 67 12.40 5.50 -1.80
CA THR A 67 13.44 6.43 -1.35
C THR A 67 13.07 7.02 0.01
N ARG A 68 11.87 7.60 0.14
CA ARG A 68 11.42 8.22 1.41
C ARG A 68 11.30 7.20 2.53
N THR A 69 10.81 6.00 2.22
CA THR A 69 10.67 4.92 3.20
C THR A 69 12.05 4.51 3.73
N ARG A 70 13.02 4.26 2.83
CA ARG A 70 14.39 3.87 3.20
C ARG A 70 15.10 4.97 3.99
N GLU A 71 14.99 6.24 3.57
CA GLU A 71 15.54 7.38 4.29
C GLU A 71 15.00 7.45 5.73
N ARG A 72 13.69 7.29 5.91
CA ARG A 72 13.09 7.28 7.25
C ARG A 72 13.50 6.08 8.09
N VAL A 73 13.55 4.89 7.50
CA VAL A 73 14.05 3.68 8.17
C VAL A 73 15.46 3.89 8.71
N GLU A 74 16.34 4.51 7.93
CA GLU A 74 17.71 4.85 8.36
C GLU A 74 17.72 5.90 9.47
N GLN A 75 17.02 7.03 9.27
CA GLN A 75 16.98 8.15 10.21
C GLN A 75 16.39 7.76 11.57
N GLU A 76 15.31 6.98 11.56
CA GLU A 76 14.60 6.48 12.74
C GLU A 76 15.29 5.24 13.34
N ARG A 77 16.37 4.74 12.71
CA ARG A 77 17.14 3.53 13.11
C ARG A 77 16.27 2.28 13.25
N ILE A 78 15.30 2.13 12.37
CA ILE A 78 14.43 0.97 12.33
C ILE A 78 15.23 -0.28 11.96
N ARG A 79 14.99 -1.38 12.67
CA ARG A 79 15.73 -2.65 12.49
C ARG A 79 14.83 -3.86 12.24
N THR A 80 13.53 -3.70 12.37
CA THR A 80 12.57 -4.77 12.14
C THR A 80 11.86 -4.54 10.81
N ALA A 81 11.52 -5.63 10.12
CA ALA A 81 10.73 -5.55 8.90
C ALA A 81 9.31 -5.03 9.21
N GLU A 82 8.74 -5.39 10.36
CA GLU A 82 7.41 -4.94 10.79
C GLU A 82 7.32 -3.42 10.95
N ASP A 83 8.29 -2.79 11.63
CA ASP A 83 8.33 -1.33 11.79
C ASP A 83 8.59 -0.63 10.44
N ALA A 84 9.42 -1.23 9.57
CA ALA A 84 9.68 -0.69 8.23
C ALA A 84 8.42 -0.73 7.34
N ARG A 85 7.58 -1.76 7.48
CA ARG A 85 6.27 -1.83 6.83
C ARG A 85 5.36 -0.68 7.28
N ASP A 86 5.36 -0.34 8.56
CA ASP A 86 4.52 0.74 9.07
C ASP A 86 4.96 2.11 8.53
N VAL A 87 6.26 2.32 8.35
CA VAL A 87 6.80 3.49 7.61
C VAL A 87 6.35 3.49 6.16
N LEU A 88 6.45 2.36 5.46
CA LEU A 88 5.97 2.25 4.08
C LEU A 88 4.49 2.63 3.96
N VAL A 89 3.65 2.12 4.86
CA VAL A 89 2.21 2.46 4.88
C VAL A 89 2.01 3.96 5.08
N ALA A 90 2.78 4.59 5.97
CA ALA A 90 2.71 6.03 6.17
C ALA A 90 3.11 6.81 4.91
N GLU A 91 4.16 6.41 4.20
CA GLU A 91 4.58 7.05 2.95
C GLU A 91 3.56 6.84 1.82
N LEU A 92 2.97 5.65 1.69
CA LEU A 92 1.90 5.39 0.73
C LEU A 92 0.66 6.24 1.02
N VAL A 93 0.27 6.39 2.29
CA VAL A 93 -0.82 7.29 2.68
C VAL A 93 -0.45 8.75 2.41
N ALA A 94 0.79 9.16 2.60
CA ALA A 94 1.21 10.52 2.26
C ALA A 94 1.17 10.81 0.74
N VAL A 95 1.36 9.79 -0.10
CA VAL A 95 1.32 9.92 -1.57
C VAL A 95 -0.10 9.81 -2.13
N PHE A 96 -0.94 8.95 -1.57
CA PHE A 96 -2.28 8.62 -2.11
C PHE A 96 -3.46 9.07 -1.24
N GLY A 97 -3.22 9.50 -0.01
CA GLY A 97 -4.23 9.78 1.00
C GLY A 97 -4.78 11.21 1.00
N ASP A 98 -4.39 12.05 0.04
CA ASP A 98 -5.04 13.34 -0.20
C ASP A 98 -6.22 13.14 -1.19
N PRO A 99 -7.40 13.72 -0.93
CA PRO A 99 -8.68 13.35 -1.55
C PRO A 99 -8.85 13.73 -3.02
#